data_AF-A0A429D2W1-F1
#
_entry.id   AF-A0A429D2W1-F1
#
_cell.length_a   1.000
_cell.length_b   1.000
_cell.length_c   1.000
_cell.angle_alpha   90.00
_cell.angle_beta   90.00
_cell.angle_gamma   90.00
#
_symmetry.space_group_name_H-M   'P 1'
#
loop_
_entity.id
_entity.type
_entity.pdbx_description
1 polymer ?
#
loop_
_entity_poly.entity_id
_entity_poly.type
_entity_poly.pdbx_seq_one_letter_code
_entity_poly.pdbx_strand_id
1 'polypeptide(L)' 'MTKHEFRAALDDAHVGYSIEELYLTDRQSVIRAADTAVTAMFGRFDEKDLGVRPGDYLLSVSKNFEIP' A
#
# COMPACT_ATOMS: atom_id res chain seq x y z
N MET A 1 -8.32 4.14 4.43
CA MET A 1 -7.00 4.74 4.16
C MET A 1 -6.64 4.51 2.71
N THR A 2 -6.15 5.56 2.04
CA THR A 2 -5.68 5.56 0.66
C THR A 2 -4.17 5.33 0.60
N LYS A 3 -3.67 4.94 -0.58
CA LYS A 3 -2.22 4.85 -0.85
C LYS A 3 -1.50 6.18 -0.61
N HIS A 4 -2.15 7.29 -0.91
CA HIS A 4 -1.61 8.63 -0.66
C HIS A 4 -1.45 8.92 0.83
N GLU A 5 -2.48 8.66 1.63
CA GLU A 5 -2.45 8.85 3.09
C GLU A 5 -1.37 7.97 3.74
N PHE A 6 -1.23 6.72 3.30
CA PHE A 6 -0.22 5.83 3.84
C PHE A 6 1.21 6.30 3.52
N ARG A 7 1.46 6.80 2.30
CA ARG A 7 2.76 7.38 1.93
C ARG A 7 3.08 8.61 2.77
N ALA A 8 2.11 9.50 2.97
CA ALA A 8 2.29 10.68 3.81
C ALA A 8 2.66 10.30 5.26
N ALA A 9 2.08 9.22 5.80
CA ALA A 9 2.42 8.72 7.13
C ALA A 9 3.85 8.15 7.20
N LEU A 10 4.32 7.46 6.15
CA LEU A 10 5.71 6.99 6.08
C LEU A 10 6.70 8.15 5.94
N ASP A 11 6.37 9.15 5.13
CA ASP A 11 7.17 10.35 4.95
C ASP A 11 7.29 11.14 6.27
N ASP A 12 6.17 11.32 6.99
CA ASP A 12 6.15 11.96 8.33
C ASP A 12 6.99 11.18 9.36
N ALA A 13 6.93 9.84 9.30
CA ALA A 13 7.74 8.95 10.14
C ALA A 13 9.21 8.84 9.70
N HIS A 14 9.62 9.50 8.61
CA HIS A 14 10.95 9.39 8.01
C HIS A 14 11.34 7.94 7.66
N VAL A 15 10.36 7.11 7.28
CA VAL A 15 10.56 5.72 6.88
C VAL A 15 10.60 5.65 5.36
N GLY A 16 11.74 5.21 4.82
CA GLY A 16 11.87 4.96 3.37
C GLY A 16 10.92 3.85 2.91
N TYR A 17 10.57 3.82 1.63
CA TYR A 17 9.72 2.75 1.07
C TYR A 17 9.99 2.49 -0.41
N SER A 18 9.64 1.29 -0.84
CA SER A 18 9.57 0.94 -2.27
C SER A 18 8.13 0.60 -2.65
N ILE A 19 7.77 0.90 -3.90
CA ILE A 19 6.46 0.57 -4.48
C ILE A 19 6.68 -0.46 -5.58
N GLU A 20 5.92 -1.54 -5.54
CA GLU A 20 5.85 -2.55 -6.59
C GLU A 20 4.42 -2.60 -7.14
N GLU A 21 4.29 -2.38 -8.45
CA GLU A 21 3.02 -2.58 -9.16
C GLU A 21 2.91 -4.07 -9.56
N LEU A 22 1.81 -4.73 -9.20
CA LEU A 22 1.66 -6.17 -9.43
C LEU A 22 1.17 -6.42 -10.86
N TYR A 23 2.07 -6.89 -11.72
CA TYR A 23 1.82 -7.16 -13.16
C TYR A 23 0.63 -8.08 -13.48
N LEU A 24 0.12 -8.86 -12.51
CA LEU A 24 -1.02 -9.77 -12.72
C LEU A 24 -2.37 -9.05 -12.69
N THR A 25 -2.45 -7.91 -12.00
CA THR A 25 -3.62 -7.05 -11.99
C THR A 25 -3.12 -5.62 -11.88
N ASP A 26 -3.20 -4.82 -12.95
CA ASP A 26 -2.87 -3.36 -12.98
C ASP A 26 -3.69 -2.51 -11.99
N ARG A 27 -4.44 -3.17 -11.12
CA ARG A 27 -5.29 -2.65 -10.06
C ARG A 27 -4.69 -2.90 -8.68
N GLN A 28 -3.50 -3.47 -8.54
CA GLN A 28 -2.90 -3.72 -7.23
C GLN A 28 -1.45 -3.24 -7.17
N SER A 29 -1.12 -2.61 -6.05
CA SER A 29 0.24 -2.15 -5.74
C SER A 29 0.60 -2.52 -4.31
N VAL A 30 1.90 -2.67 -4.08
CA VAL A 30 2.46 -3.03 -2.77
C VAL A 30 3.46 -1.95 -2.37
N ILE A 31 3.34 -1.44 -1.14
CA ILE A 31 4.33 -0.58 -0.52
C ILE A 31 5.07 -1.41 0.54
N ARG A 32 6.39 -1.53 0.37
CA ARG A 32 7.28 -2.12 1.39
C ARG A 32 7.97 -0.99 2.14
N ALA A 33 7.72 -0.89 3.43
CA ALA A 33 8.40 0.07 4.29
C ALA A 33 9.80 -0.47 4.62
N ALA A 34 10.82 0.33 4.35
CA ALA A 34 12.22 0.01 4.60
C ALA A 34 12.45 -0.25 6.09
N ASP A 35 13.33 -1.20 6.41
CA ASP A 35 13.80 -1.52 7.77
C ASP A 35 12.70 -1.85 8.80
N THR A 36 11.46 -2.12 8.36
CA THR A 36 10.31 -2.35 9.28
C THR A 36 9.60 -3.68 9.06
N ALA A 37 9.99 -4.44 8.03
CA ALA A 37 9.34 -5.67 7.58
C ALA A 37 7.81 -5.55 7.35
N VAL A 38 7.32 -4.30 7.26
CA VAL A 38 5.92 -3.98 7.00
C VAL A 38 5.70 -3.90 5.50
N THR A 39 4.68 -4.61 5.05
CA THR A 39 4.20 -4.60 3.66
C THR A 39 2.73 -4.22 3.65
N ALA A 40 2.37 -3.23 2.86
CA ALA A 40 0.99 -2.78 2.69
C ALA A 40 0.55 -2.99 1.24
N MET A 41 -0.60 -3.64 1.05
CA MET A 41 -1.18 -3.92 -0.25
C MET A 41 -2.35 -2.99 -0.51
N PHE A 42 -2.40 -2.41 -1.71
CA PHE A 42 -3.42 -1.47 -2.14
C PHE A 42 -4.11 -1.97 -3.40
N GLY A 43 -5.42 -1.76 -3.46
CA GLY A 43 -6.28 -2.07 -4.60
C GLY A 43 -6.88 -0.81 -5.17
N ARG A 44 -6.86 -0.68 -6.50
CA ARG A 44 -7.54 0.37 -7.24
C ARG A 44 -9.00 0.00 -7.41
N PHE A 45 -9.88 0.86 -6.91
CA PHE A 45 -11.32 0.71 -7.04
C PHE A 45 -11.88 1.86 -7.86
N ASP A 46 -12.81 1.53 -8.75
CA ASP A 46 -13.65 2.50 -9.42
C ASP A 46 -14.90 2.78 -8.56
N GLU A 47 -15.59 3.90 -8.82
CA GLU A 47 -16.78 4.30 -8.05
C GLU A 47 -17.86 3.21 -8.00
N LYS A 48 -17.93 2.40 -9.06
CA LYS A 48 -18.88 1.31 -9.22
C LYS A 48 -18.57 0.07 -8.36
N ASP A 49 -17.34 -0.09 -7.89
CA ASP A 49 -16.89 -1.31 -7.22
C ASP A 49 -17.24 -1.32 -5.73
N LEU A 50 -17.24 -0.15 -5.07
CA LEU A 50 -17.37 -0.03 -3.62
C LEU A 50 -18.27 1.12 -3.14
N GLY A 51 -18.83 1.95 -4.04
CA GLY A 51 -19.56 3.16 -3.66
C GLY A 51 -18.68 4.23 -2.99
N VAL A 52 -17.36 4.10 -3.13
CA VAL A 52 -16.35 5.06 -2.66
C VAL A 52 -15.79 5.84 -3.84
N ARG A 53 -15.13 6.98 -3.59
CA ARG A 53 -14.48 7.72 -4.67
C ARG A 53 -13.43 6.84 -5.36
N PRO A 54 -13.20 6.98 -6.67
CA PRO A 54 -12.14 6.23 -7.35
C PRO A 54 -10.78 6.49 -6.68
N GLY A 55 -10.01 5.42 -6.44
CA GLY A 55 -8.71 5.55 -5.79
C GLY A 55 -8.06 4.23 -5.40
N ASP A 56 -6.82 4.32 -4.92
CA ASP A 56 -6.06 3.20 -4.39
C ASP A 56 -6.27 3.08 -2.89
N TYR A 57 -6.98 2.04 -2.46
CA TYR A 57 -7.35 1.81 -1.07
C TYR A 57 -6.57 0.66 -0.47
N LEU A 58 -6.24 0.78 0.82
CA LEU A 58 -5.57 -0.27 1.56
C LEU A 58 -6.45 -1.53 1.60
N LEU A 59 -5.90 -2.65 1.12
CA LEU A 59 -6.52 -3.97 1.20
C LEU A 59 -6.05 -4.73 2.44
N SER A 60 -4.73 -4.73 2.68
CA SER A 60 -4.13 -5.46 3.78
C SER A 60 -2.79 -4.85 4.18
N VAL A 61 -2.41 -5.06 5.44
CA VAL A 61 -1.07 -4.77 5.96
C VAL A 61 -0.58 -6.03 6.64
N SER A 62 0.63 -6.46 6.31
CA SER A 62 1.33 -7.53 6.99
C SER A 62 2.66 -7.04 7.55
N LYS A 63 3.10 -7.68 8.62
CA LYS A 63 4.45 -7.54 9.14
C LYS A 63 5.09 -8.93 9.12
N ASN A 64 6.10 -9.11 8.29
CA ASN A 64 6.83 -10.36 8.27
C ASN A 64 7.84 -10.31 9.42
N PHE A 65 7.74 -11.23 10.38
CA PHE A 65 8.68 -11.27 11.51
C PHE A 65 10.02 -11.95 11.15
N GLU A 66 10.22 -12.32 9.88
CA GLU A 66 11.48 -12.85 9.39
C GLU A 66 12.39 -11.70 8.95
N ILE A 67 13.20 -11.21 9.89
CA ILE A 67 14.46 -10.53 9.61
C ILE A 67 15.55 -11.46 10.16
N PRO A 68 16.57 -11.87 9.37
CA PRO A 68 17.70 -12.64 9.88
C PRO A 68 18.48 -11.91 10.96
#